data_AF-A0A2V4NZF2-F1
#
_entry.id   AF-A0A2V4NZF2-F1
#
_cell.length_a   1.000
_cell.length_b   1.000
_cell.length_c   1.000
_cell.angle_alpha   90.00
_cell.angle_beta   90.00
_cell.angle_gamma   90.00
#
_symmetry.space_group_name_H-M   'P 1'
#
loop_
_entity.id
_entity.type
_entity.pdbx_description
1 polymer ?
#
loop_
_entity_poly.entity_id
_entity_poly.type
_entity_poly.pdbx_seq_one_letter_code
_entity_poly.pdbx_strand_id
1 'polypeptide(L)'
;IAAGGTGLTLVLVAGCGYAYLQYINSNFKTGDLNNGGSALVPPPTPNSAGQRPINILLLGSDSRDKPEDCRLGGACDSGDPHADVEQLLHISADRTNASVLSIPRDTQAQIPDCTNSTTKKVYKARKDIITDSLNVGDPGCVVNTWELLTKIHIDHYMMIDFAGVVSMADAVGGVDVCTKQNVMDYQVEYDAGVRHEIGSHLVLPAGTHSIKGEQALEWLRTRHAWEDGSDIGRTHAQHLYLNSMIRQLKSANTLANPLKLNDLAVAASKALQVDTGIGTVQALSSLALEVNKVPTNRITTVTMPFSYQPDPRNSGAQLVEPTPDSYKLFQMIAADVPLDRNGTAPGTPADPASPSASASTASSAPAAPSSAPAAADRSTVRVDVQNASGAAGRSTALAEALVQQGWTRAQRDTSAVPKSPTKLLYPTGKQAEAKELAGALGLPDAALSASDTATTHLTLVVGTDWTSGTGFPVAGAGSTGKPQAPVPTALPTSAVAQNAQDDANQCMEVNPAHGSSGKPIYIWSGTTPPAVPQP
;
A
#
# COMPACT_ATOMS: atom_id res chain seq x y z
N ILE A 1 -40.48 30.69 24.74
CA ILE A 1 -39.34 31.55 24.31
C ILE A 1 -38.00 30.82 24.49
N ALA A 2 -37.69 30.21 25.64
CA ALA A 2 -36.43 29.47 25.86
C ALA A 2 -36.21 28.25 24.92
N ALA A 3 -37.26 27.49 24.59
CA ALA A 3 -37.15 26.34 23.65
C ALA A 3 -36.87 26.76 22.19
N GLY A 4 -37.41 27.90 21.76
CA GLY A 4 -37.18 28.45 20.41
C GLY A 4 -35.78 29.05 20.24
N GLY A 5 -35.24 29.67 21.29
CA GLY A 5 -33.86 30.18 21.32
C GLY A 5 -32.84 29.05 21.24
N THR A 6 -33.04 27.97 22.01
CA THR A 6 -32.13 26.81 22.02
C THR A 6 -32.13 26.07 20.67
N GLY A 7 -33.31 25.89 20.06
CA GLY A 7 -33.41 25.28 18.72
C GLY A 7 -32.74 26.10 17.62
N LEU A 8 -32.91 27.42 17.63
CA LEU A 8 -32.25 28.31 16.67
C LEU A 8 -30.72 28.29 16.85
N THR A 9 -30.21 28.29 18.08
CA THR A 9 -28.77 28.19 18.35
C THR A 9 -28.19 26.87 17.83
N LEU A 10 -28.87 25.74 18.05
CA LEU A 10 -28.41 24.44 17.54
C LEU A 10 -28.39 24.40 16.01
N VAL A 11 -29.41 24.94 15.35
CA VAL A 11 -29.45 25.02 13.88
C VAL A 11 -28.36 25.93 13.34
N LEU A 12 -28.10 27.08 13.99
CA LEU A 12 -27.01 27.97 13.59
C LEU A 12 -25.64 27.34 13.79
N VAL A 13 -25.40 26.66 14.92
CA VAL A 13 -24.13 25.95 15.17
C VAL A 13 -23.94 24.82 14.16
N ALA A 14 -24.97 24.02 13.89
CA ALA A 14 -24.92 22.96 12.89
C ALA A 14 -24.70 23.53 11.47
N GLY A 15 -25.37 24.63 11.13
CA GLY A 15 -25.21 25.31 9.85
C GLY A 15 -23.81 25.89 9.66
N CYS A 16 -23.27 26.58 10.67
CA CYS A 16 -21.90 27.08 10.67
C CYS A 16 -20.87 25.94 10.61
N GLY A 17 -21.09 24.85 11.35
CA GLY A 17 -20.24 23.66 11.31
C GLY A 17 -20.23 23.00 9.92
N TYR A 18 -21.40 22.84 9.30
CA TYR A 18 -21.52 22.33 7.94
C TYR A 18 -20.83 23.24 6.92
N ALA A 19 -21.04 24.57 7.00
CA ALA A 19 -20.38 25.52 6.12
C ALA A 19 -18.85 25.51 6.29
N TYR A 20 -18.35 25.36 7.52
CA TYR A 20 -16.92 25.22 7.80
C TYR A 20 -16.34 23.94 7.18
N LEU A 21 -17.01 22.79 7.32
CA LEU A 21 -16.58 21.55 6.69
C LEU A 21 -16.59 21.65 5.16
N GLN A 22 -17.59 22.29 4.57
CA GLN A 22 -17.63 22.52 3.12
C GLN A 22 -16.52 23.46 2.66
N TYR A 23 -16.22 24.50 3.44
CA TYR A 23 -15.09 25.39 3.18
C TYR A 23 -13.76 24.63 3.19
N ILE A 24 -13.50 23.79 4.19
CA ILE A 24 -12.26 23.01 4.21
C ILE A 24 -12.23 21.97 3.10
N ASN A 25 -13.35 21.28 2.85
CA ASN A 25 -13.44 20.30 1.77
C ASN A 25 -13.19 20.93 0.39
N SER A 26 -13.50 22.22 0.22
CA SER A 26 -13.21 22.94 -1.02
C SER A 26 -11.73 23.22 -1.27
N ASN A 27 -10.86 23.02 -0.28
CA ASN A 27 -9.41 23.17 -0.45
C ASN A 27 -8.78 21.99 -1.21
N PHE A 28 -9.39 20.79 -1.14
CA PHE A 28 -8.78 19.59 -1.72
C PHE A 28 -8.67 19.69 -3.23
N LYS A 29 -7.46 19.45 -3.73
CA LYS A 29 -7.27 19.01 -5.11
C LYS A 29 -7.61 17.53 -5.17
N THR A 30 -8.62 17.15 -5.95
CA THR A 30 -9.03 15.75 -6.10
C THR A 30 -8.86 15.27 -7.54
N GLY A 31 -8.58 13.98 -7.70
CA GLY A 31 -8.51 13.31 -9.00
C GLY A 31 -9.08 11.90 -8.94
N ASP A 32 -9.20 11.28 -10.10
CA ASP A 32 -9.62 9.88 -10.21
C ASP A 32 -8.50 8.96 -9.70
N LEU A 33 -8.84 7.91 -8.96
CA LEU A 33 -7.87 6.94 -8.42
C LEU A 33 -7.05 6.25 -9.52
N ASN A 34 -7.69 5.95 -10.65
CA ASN A 34 -7.10 5.28 -11.79
C ASN A 34 -7.29 6.11 -13.05
N ASN A 35 -6.33 6.04 -13.98
CA ASN A 35 -6.37 6.82 -15.20
C ASN A 35 -7.28 6.16 -16.26
N GLY A 36 -8.48 6.71 -16.44
CA GLY A 36 -9.39 6.33 -17.54
C GLY A 36 -10.03 4.94 -17.43
N GLY A 37 -10.06 4.34 -16.23
CA GLY A 37 -10.59 3.00 -16.01
C GLY A 37 -10.77 2.64 -14.53
N SER A 38 -10.98 1.35 -14.26
CA SER A 38 -11.00 0.79 -12.90
C SER A 38 -9.62 0.29 -12.49
N ALA A 39 -9.46 0.00 -11.20
CA ALA A 39 -8.28 -0.68 -10.66
C ALA A 39 -7.87 -1.90 -11.51
N LEU A 40 -6.56 -2.00 -11.82
CA LEU A 40 -6.01 -3.12 -12.58
C LEU A 40 -5.89 -4.38 -11.74
N VAL A 41 -5.82 -4.23 -10.42
CA VAL A 41 -5.80 -5.31 -9.44
C VAL A 41 -7.11 -5.25 -8.64
N PRO A 42 -7.87 -6.34 -8.52
CA PRO A 42 -9.10 -6.31 -7.72
C PRO A 42 -8.79 -6.17 -6.23
N PRO A 43 -9.71 -5.57 -5.44
CA PRO A 43 -9.48 -5.43 -4.01
C PRO A 43 -9.43 -6.81 -3.32
N PRO A 44 -8.55 -7.00 -2.32
CA PRO A 44 -8.33 -8.30 -1.67
C PRO A 44 -9.57 -8.79 -0.93
N THR A 45 -9.74 -10.11 -0.82
CA THR A 45 -10.85 -10.70 -0.07
C THR A 45 -10.83 -10.25 1.39
N PRO A 46 -11.98 -9.83 1.96
CA PRO A 46 -12.03 -9.48 3.37
C PRO A 46 -11.60 -10.63 4.29
N ASN A 47 -11.01 -10.28 5.43
CA ASN A 47 -10.74 -11.24 6.50
C ASN A 47 -12.05 -11.75 7.16
N SER A 48 -11.93 -12.64 8.14
CA SER A 48 -13.10 -13.21 8.85
C SER A 48 -13.98 -12.19 9.57
N ALA A 49 -13.45 -10.99 9.84
CA ALA A 49 -14.18 -9.86 10.43
C ALA A 49 -14.77 -8.92 9.37
N GLY A 50 -14.66 -9.25 8.08
CA GLY A 50 -15.15 -8.42 6.98
C GLY A 50 -14.26 -7.20 6.67
N GLN A 51 -13.06 -7.14 7.23
CA GLN A 51 -12.12 -6.03 7.03
C GLN A 51 -11.21 -6.30 5.84
N ARG A 52 -10.75 -5.22 5.18
CA ARG A 52 -9.72 -5.27 4.14
C ARG A 52 -8.50 -4.47 4.58
N PRO A 53 -7.29 -4.82 4.09
CA PRO A 53 -6.16 -3.92 4.21
C PRO A 53 -6.45 -2.60 3.49
N ILE A 54 -5.75 -1.54 3.89
CA ILE A 54 -5.82 -0.24 3.22
C ILE A 54 -4.45 0.04 2.60
N ASN A 55 -4.43 0.28 1.30
CA ASN A 55 -3.24 0.57 0.51
C ASN A 55 -3.29 2.00 -0.01
N ILE A 56 -2.36 2.84 0.46
CA ILE A 56 -2.30 4.26 0.11
C ILE A 56 -0.96 4.55 -0.55
N LEU A 57 -1.00 5.00 -1.80
CA LEU A 57 0.18 5.43 -2.51
C LEU A 57 0.52 6.88 -2.15
N LEU A 58 1.65 7.08 -1.48
CA LEU A 58 2.22 8.37 -1.10
C LEU A 58 3.18 8.83 -2.19
N LEU A 59 2.94 10.01 -2.74
CA LEU A 59 3.64 10.55 -3.90
C LEU A 59 4.25 11.92 -3.56
N GLY A 60 5.55 12.09 -3.76
CA GLY A 60 6.20 13.40 -3.74
C GLY A 60 6.40 13.90 -5.17
N SER A 61 5.75 15.01 -5.53
CA SER A 61 5.90 15.64 -6.85
C SER A 61 7.02 16.67 -6.81
N ASP A 62 7.84 16.70 -7.86
CA ASP A 62 8.87 17.73 -8.06
C ASP A 62 8.42 18.89 -8.96
N SER A 63 7.12 18.97 -9.27
CA SER A 63 6.56 20.02 -10.12
C SER A 63 6.87 21.41 -9.56
N ARG A 64 7.26 22.33 -10.45
CA ARG A 64 7.59 23.73 -10.13
C ARG A 64 6.67 24.69 -10.87
N ASP A 65 5.38 24.34 -10.95
CA ASP A 65 4.37 25.08 -11.70
C ASP A 65 3.80 26.30 -10.95
N LYS A 66 4.03 26.41 -9.63
CA LYS A 66 3.64 27.54 -8.79
C LYS A 66 4.86 28.33 -8.27
N PRO A 67 4.72 29.66 -8.04
CA PRO A 67 5.82 30.52 -7.61
C PRO A 67 6.53 30.06 -6.33
N GLU A 68 5.80 29.46 -5.39
CA GLU A 68 6.38 28.97 -4.14
C GLU A 68 7.28 27.76 -4.36
N ASP A 69 6.86 26.80 -5.19
CA ASP A 69 7.67 25.62 -5.53
C ASP A 69 8.86 25.99 -6.41
N CYS A 70 8.72 27.00 -7.26
CA CYS A 70 9.87 27.56 -7.98
C CYS A 70 10.96 28.04 -7.03
N ARG A 71 10.57 28.83 -6.02
CA ARG A 71 11.48 29.37 -5.01
C ARG A 71 12.11 28.24 -4.20
N LEU A 72 11.30 27.35 -3.63
CA LEU A 72 11.80 26.21 -2.87
C LEU A 72 12.68 25.28 -3.71
N GLY A 73 12.36 25.15 -5.00
CA GLY A 73 13.06 24.29 -5.95
C GLY A 73 14.38 24.86 -6.49
N GLY A 74 14.59 26.18 -6.42
CA GLY A 74 15.74 26.88 -7.00
C GLY A 74 15.66 27.09 -8.52
N ALA A 75 14.53 26.76 -9.14
CA ALA A 75 14.28 26.93 -10.56
C ALA A 75 12.77 26.95 -10.84
N CYS A 76 12.33 27.63 -11.89
CA CYS A 76 11.03 27.35 -12.48
C CYS A 76 11.25 26.50 -13.73
N ASP A 77 10.50 25.42 -13.87
CA ASP A 77 10.41 24.66 -15.11
C ASP A 77 8.93 24.52 -15.51
N SER A 78 8.67 24.47 -16.81
CA SER A 78 7.38 24.08 -17.37
C SER A 78 7.42 22.62 -17.84
N GLY A 79 8.27 21.82 -17.19
CA GLY A 79 8.50 20.43 -17.55
C GLY A 79 7.32 19.54 -17.15
N ASP A 80 7.31 18.33 -17.70
CA ASP A 80 6.37 17.32 -17.22
C ASP A 80 6.74 16.92 -15.78
N PRO A 81 5.76 16.77 -14.86
CA PRO A 81 6.03 16.50 -13.45
C PRO A 81 6.54 15.07 -13.23
N HIS A 82 7.38 14.87 -12.21
CA HIS A 82 7.92 13.57 -11.81
C HIS A 82 7.44 13.18 -10.40
N ALA A 83 7.17 11.90 -10.19
CA ALA A 83 6.90 11.33 -8.88
C ALA A 83 8.23 10.93 -8.23
N ASP A 84 8.95 11.92 -7.71
CA ASP A 84 10.33 11.78 -7.24
C ASP A 84 10.44 10.93 -5.95
N VAL A 85 9.31 10.75 -5.25
CA VAL A 85 9.13 9.86 -4.11
C VAL A 85 7.86 9.04 -4.33
N GLU A 86 7.98 7.72 -4.30
CA GLU A 86 6.84 6.80 -4.44
C GLU A 86 6.89 5.75 -3.34
N GLN A 87 5.92 5.79 -2.43
CA GLN A 87 5.86 4.90 -1.28
C GLN A 87 4.45 4.38 -1.03
N LEU A 88 4.30 3.08 -0.79
CA LEU A 88 3.02 2.48 -0.45
C LEU A 88 2.91 2.30 1.06
N LEU A 89 1.98 3.02 1.69
CA LEU A 89 1.51 2.72 3.03
C LEU A 89 0.45 1.61 2.96
N HIS A 90 0.82 0.41 3.41
CA HIS A 90 -0.07 -0.72 3.61
C HIS A 90 -0.45 -0.81 5.10
N ILE A 91 -1.75 -0.85 5.39
CA ILE A 91 -2.28 -1.04 6.74
C ILE A 91 -3.03 -2.36 6.75
N SER A 92 -2.66 -3.27 7.65
CA SER A 92 -3.21 -4.63 7.66
C SER A 92 -4.71 -4.64 7.90
N ALA A 93 -5.44 -5.65 7.42
CA ALA A 93 -6.90 -5.71 7.54
C ALA A 93 -7.39 -5.57 8.99
N ASP A 94 -6.67 -6.17 9.92
CA ASP A 94 -6.94 -6.14 11.35
C ASP A 94 -6.29 -4.96 12.10
N ARG A 95 -5.56 -4.09 11.40
CA ARG A 95 -4.81 -2.94 11.94
C ARG A 95 -3.73 -3.32 12.96
N THR A 96 -3.29 -4.57 12.98
CA THR A 96 -2.23 -5.04 13.90
C THR A 96 -0.83 -4.65 13.44
N ASN A 97 -0.64 -4.36 12.16
CA ASN A 97 0.63 -3.96 11.58
C ASN A 97 0.44 -3.03 10.37
N ALA A 98 1.51 -2.33 10.00
CA ALA A 98 1.59 -1.57 8.77
C ALA A 98 2.99 -1.64 8.18
N SER A 99 3.08 -1.44 6.87
CA SER A 99 4.35 -1.31 6.18
C SER A 99 4.37 -0.14 5.23
N VAL A 100 5.52 0.48 5.08
CA VAL A 100 5.78 1.50 4.04
C VAL A 100 6.79 0.91 3.06
N LEU A 101 6.34 0.57 1.85
CA LEU A 101 7.20 0.09 0.78
C LEU A 101 7.62 1.26 -0.10
N SER A 102 8.92 1.56 -0.18
CA SER A 102 9.47 2.49 -1.15
C SER A 102 9.96 1.77 -2.40
N ILE A 103 9.56 2.25 -3.57
CA ILE A 103 10.15 1.84 -4.85
C ILE A 103 11.07 2.98 -5.32
N PRO A 104 12.37 2.72 -5.59
CA PRO A 104 13.28 3.74 -6.10
C PRO A 104 12.73 4.37 -7.38
N ARG A 105 12.84 5.69 -7.51
CA ARG A 105 12.22 6.45 -8.61
C ARG A 105 12.72 6.06 -10.01
N ASP A 106 13.95 5.54 -10.08
CA ASP A 106 14.62 5.12 -11.31
C ASP A 106 14.30 3.64 -11.68
N THR A 107 13.32 3.02 -10.98
CA THR A 107 12.89 1.64 -11.24
C THR A 107 12.26 1.53 -12.61
N GLN A 108 12.75 0.60 -13.43
CA GLN A 108 12.16 0.27 -14.72
C GLN A 108 10.79 -0.39 -14.53
N ALA A 109 9.76 0.22 -15.11
CA ALA A 109 8.38 -0.24 -15.03
C ALA A 109 7.71 -0.21 -16.40
N GLN A 110 6.68 -1.06 -16.56
CA GLN A 110 5.75 -0.93 -17.66
C GLN A 110 4.71 0.13 -17.27
N ILE A 111 4.69 1.25 -18.00
CA ILE A 111 3.66 2.28 -17.86
C ILE A 111 2.55 1.94 -18.87
N PRO A 112 1.26 1.89 -18.47
CA PRO A 112 0.15 1.60 -19.36
C PRO A 112 -0.20 2.80 -20.27
N ASP A 113 -1.20 2.64 -21.14
CA ASP A 113 -1.80 3.78 -21.83
C ASP A 113 -2.40 4.72 -20.76
N CYS A 114 -2.01 6.00 -20.80
CA CYS A 114 -2.51 7.01 -19.87
C CYS A 114 -3.00 8.24 -20.64
N THR A 115 -4.01 8.92 -20.11
CA THR A 115 -4.62 10.11 -20.68
C THR A 115 -4.48 11.26 -19.70
N ASN A 116 -3.91 12.38 -20.14
CA ASN A 116 -3.87 13.58 -19.32
C ASN A 116 -5.32 14.05 -19.09
N SER A 117 -5.74 14.16 -17.83
CA SER A 117 -7.11 14.49 -17.47
C SER A 117 -7.52 15.91 -17.88
N THR A 118 -6.57 16.82 -18.08
CA THR A 118 -6.83 18.21 -18.52
C THR A 118 -6.79 18.35 -20.05
N THR A 119 -5.67 18.00 -20.68
CA THR A 119 -5.45 18.19 -22.12
C THR A 119 -6.10 17.11 -22.98
N LYS A 120 -6.52 15.99 -22.37
CA LYS A 120 -7.05 14.79 -23.03
C LYS A 120 -6.06 14.12 -24.00
N LYS A 121 -4.79 14.50 -23.96
CA LYS A 121 -3.72 13.84 -24.72
C LYS A 121 -3.50 12.43 -24.19
N VAL A 122 -3.48 11.45 -25.10
CA VAL A 122 -3.18 10.05 -24.79
C VAL A 122 -1.69 9.79 -24.97
N TYR A 123 -1.07 9.26 -23.93
CA TYR A 123 0.29 8.76 -23.86
C TYR A 123 0.22 7.24 -23.97
N LYS A 124 0.98 6.68 -24.92
CA LYS A 124 0.96 5.24 -25.17
C LYS A 124 1.82 4.46 -24.18
N ALA A 125 1.41 3.23 -23.92
CA ALA A 125 2.11 2.30 -23.06
C ALA A 125 3.57 2.16 -23.48
N ARG A 126 4.46 2.22 -22.50
CA ARG A 126 5.91 2.22 -22.70
C ARG A 126 6.63 1.58 -21.51
N LYS A 127 7.84 1.07 -21.74
CA LYS A 127 8.75 0.71 -20.64
C LYS A 127 9.65 1.91 -20.37
N ASP A 128 9.63 2.40 -19.14
CA ASP A 128 10.37 3.59 -18.71
C ASP A 128 10.72 3.54 -17.22
N ILE A 129 11.40 4.55 -16.70
CA ILE A 129 11.52 4.74 -15.23
C ILE A 129 10.15 5.07 -14.62
N ILE A 130 9.88 4.57 -13.42
CA ILE A 130 8.54 4.63 -12.80
C ILE A 130 8.09 6.06 -12.52
N THR A 131 9.02 6.95 -12.17
CA THR A 131 8.74 8.37 -11.90
C THR A 131 8.09 9.11 -13.08
N ASP A 132 8.40 8.69 -14.31
CA ASP A 132 7.85 9.28 -15.54
C ASP A 132 6.38 8.89 -15.78
N SER A 133 5.81 8.00 -14.95
CA SER A 133 4.37 7.73 -14.96
C SER A 133 3.55 8.97 -14.58
N LEU A 134 4.12 9.91 -13.82
CA LEU A 134 3.48 11.19 -13.49
C LEU A 134 3.56 12.22 -14.63
N ASN A 135 4.42 12.05 -15.64
CA ASN A 135 4.59 13.03 -16.73
C ASN A 135 3.29 13.33 -17.50
N VAL A 136 2.30 12.43 -17.43
CA VAL A 136 0.96 12.67 -17.98
C VAL A 136 0.17 13.74 -17.21
N GLY A 137 0.66 14.21 -16.06
CA GLY A 137 0.02 15.20 -15.20
C GLY A 137 -1.13 14.63 -14.36
N ASP A 138 -1.14 13.32 -14.12
CA ASP A 138 -2.27 12.63 -13.46
C ASP A 138 -1.76 11.48 -12.55
N PRO A 139 -1.96 11.57 -11.22
CA PRO A 139 -1.55 10.53 -10.28
C PRO A 139 -2.17 9.15 -10.54
N GLY A 140 -3.34 9.08 -11.18
CA GLY A 140 -3.99 7.81 -11.51
C GLY A 140 -3.15 6.93 -12.44
N CYS A 141 -2.28 7.53 -13.27
CA CYS A 141 -1.34 6.77 -14.11
C CYS A 141 -0.22 6.13 -13.28
N VAL A 142 0.22 6.81 -12.22
CA VAL A 142 1.19 6.28 -11.25
C VAL A 142 0.57 5.09 -10.52
N VAL A 143 -0.69 5.23 -10.07
CA VAL A 143 -1.46 4.13 -9.45
C VAL A 143 -1.54 2.93 -10.38
N ASN A 144 -1.95 3.11 -11.64
CA ASN A 144 -2.03 1.99 -12.58
C ASN A 144 -0.66 1.35 -12.87
N THR A 145 0.41 2.15 -12.91
CA THR A 145 1.79 1.64 -13.07
C THR A 145 2.20 0.78 -11.87
N TRP A 146 1.89 1.23 -10.65
CA TRP A 146 2.11 0.48 -9.41
C TRP A 146 1.34 -0.83 -9.37
N GLU A 147 0.05 -0.81 -9.69
CA GLU A 147 -0.78 -2.01 -9.75
C GLU A 147 -0.24 -3.02 -10.78
N LEU A 148 0.25 -2.53 -11.93
CA LEU A 148 0.82 -3.36 -12.97
C LEU A 148 2.14 -4.01 -12.52
N LEU A 149 3.01 -3.26 -11.85
CA LEU A 149 4.31 -3.73 -11.36
C LEU A 149 4.18 -4.68 -10.17
N THR A 150 3.42 -4.28 -9.16
CA THR A 150 3.41 -4.92 -7.83
C THR A 150 2.33 -5.98 -7.69
N LYS A 151 1.25 -5.89 -8.49
CA LYS A 151 0.02 -6.68 -8.30
C LYS A 151 -0.66 -6.44 -6.94
N ILE A 152 -0.40 -5.29 -6.30
CA ILE A 152 -1.09 -4.85 -5.10
C ILE A 152 -2.23 -3.92 -5.52
N HIS A 153 -3.43 -4.12 -4.96
CA HIS A 153 -4.54 -3.20 -5.13
C HIS A 153 -4.27 -1.90 -4.39
N ILE A 154 -4.47 -0.76 -5.04
CA ILE A 154 -4.33 0.55 -4.40
C ILE A 154 -5.72 1.11 -4.12
N ASP A 155 -6.01 1.44 -2.86
CA ASP A 155 -7.31 2.00 -2.46
C ASP A 155 -7.31 3.52 -2.63
N HIS A 156 -6.18 4.18 -2.34
CA HIS A 156 -6.06 5.63 -2.33
C HIS A 156 -4.68 6.12 -2.79
N TYR A 157 -4.60 7.38 -3.19
CA TYR A 157 -3.32 8.08 -3.31
C TYR A 157 -3.32 9.42 -2.57
N MET A 158 -2.15 9.84 -2.12
CA MET A 158 -1.88 11.18 -1.61
C MET A 158 -0.61 11.72 -2.26
N MET A 159 -0.74 12.81 -3.00
CA MET A 159 0.38 13.51 -3.61
C MET A 159 0.63 14.84 -2.92
N ILE A 160 1.90 15.15 -2.70
CA ILE A 160 2.37 16.37 -2.05
C ILE A 160 3.46 17.03 -2.90
N ASP A 161 3.41 18.35 -3.02
CA ASP A 161 4.44 19.16 -3.68
C ASP A 161 5.39 19.81 -2.63
N PHE A 162 6.36 20.60 -3.07
CA PHE A 162 7.39 21.16 -2.18
C PHE A 162 6.80 22.05 -1.09
N ALA A 163 5.95 23.02 -1.44
CA ALA A 163 5.27 23.86 -0.47
C ALA A 163 4.32 23.04 0.42
N GLY A 164 3.71 21.99 -0.11
CA GLY A 164 2.91 21.05 0.65
C GLY A 164 3.71 20.39 1.77
N VAL A 165 4.93 19.91 1.48
CA VAL A 165 5.84 19.32 2.48
C VAL A 165 6.16 20.32 3.58
N VAL A 166 6.51 21.56 3.22
CA VAL A 166 6.80 22.64 4.17
C VAL A 166 5.61 22.88 5.10
N SER A 167 4.41 23.07 4.52
CA SER A 167 3.16 23.30 5.25
C SER A 167 2.82 22.15 6.20
N MET A 168 2.97 20.89 5.73
CA MET A 168 2.69 19.72 6.56
C MET A 168 3.72 19.56 7.69
N ALA A 169 5.00 19.82 7.43
CA ALA A 169 6.03 19.76 8.46
C ALA A 169 5.79 20.79 9.58
N ASP A 170 5.33 22.00 9.21
CA ASP A 170 4.92 23.03 10.18
C ASP A 170 3.67 22.62 10.97
N ALA A 171 2.67 22.02 10.31
CA ALA A 171 1.45 21.55 10.96
C ALA A 171 1.69 20.39 11.94
N VAL A 172 2.65 19.51 11.66
CA VAL A 172 3.12 18.48 12.60
C VAL A 172 3.79 19.10 13.83
N GLY A 173 4.36 20.30 13.69
CA GLY A 173 5.06 21.01 14.76
C GLY A 173 6.55 20.66 14.89
N GLY A 174 7.11 20.02 13.86
CA GLY A 174 8.50 19.56 13.80
C GLY A 174 8.68 18.07 14.05
N VAL A 175 9.74 17.53 13.47
CA VAL A 175 10.11 16.10 13.50
C VAL A 175 11.57 15.98 13.86
N ASP A 176 11.87 15.11 14.83
CA ASP A 176 13.24 14.88 15.26
C ASP A 176 13.98 14.03 14.22
N VAL A 177 15.11 14.54 13.74
CA VAL A 177 16.06 13.83 12.89
C VAL A 177 17.44 13.84 13.54
N CYS A 178 18.31 12.89 13.16
CA CYS A 178 19.66 12.83 13.70
C CYS A 178 20.70 12.65 12.59
N THR A 179 21.83 13.34 12.71
CA THR A 179 23.00 13.18 11.84
C THR A 179 24.24 12.85 12.66
N LYS A 180 25.09 11.95 12.17
CA LYS A 180 26.33 11.59 12.89
C LYS A 180 27.42 12.66 12.76
N GLN A 181 27.41 13.37 11.65
CA GLN A 181 28.31 14.48 11.35
C GLN A 181 27.50 15.73 11.04
N ASN A 182 28.16 16.88 11.14
CA ASN A 182 27.70 18.13 10.58
C ASN A 182 27.46 17.95 9.07
N VAL A 183 26.24 18.20 8.57
CA VAL A 183 25.86 18.01 7.15
C VAL A 183 25.52 19.30 6.41
N MET A 184 26.20 19.54 5.30
CA MET A 184 25.88 20.62 4.37
C MET A 184 25.63 20.03 2.98
N ASP A 185 24.41 20.11 2.48
CA ASP A 185 24.07 19.69 1.11
C ASP A 185 24.00 20.90 0.17
N TYR A 186 25.16 21.47 -0.11
CA TYR A 186 25.28 22.62 -1.00
C TYR A 186 26.60 22.60 -1.78
N GLN A 187 26.50 22.65 -3.10
CA GLN A 187 27.63 22.73 -4.01
C GLN A 187 27.38 23.75 -5.10
N VAL A 188 28.48 24.27 -5.63
CA VAL A 188 28.47 25.15 -6.80
C VAL A 188 29.31 24.50 -7.88
N GLU A 189 28.68 24.15 -9.00
CA GLU A 189 29.35 23.67 -10.19
C GLU A 189 29.31 24.74 -11.29
N TYR A 190 30.23 24.62 -12.25
CA TYR A 190 30.27 25.49 -13.41
C TYR A 190 30.21 24.63 -14.67
N ASP A 191 29.15 24.78 -15.45
CA ASP A 191 29.01 24.15 -16.77
C ASP A 191 29.03 25.23 -17.85
N ALA A 192 29.94 25.10 -18.81
CA ALA A 192 30.19 26.09 -19.86
C ALA A 192 30.31 27.55 -19.36
N GLY A 193 30.77 27.76 -18.12
CA GLY A 193 30.88 29.08 -17.47
C GLY A 193 29.61 29.59 -16.78
N VAL A 194 28.52 28.82 -16.83
CA VAL A 194 27.28 29.07 -16.09
C VAL A 194 27.42 28.46 -14.69
N ARG A 195 27.07 29.25 -13.66
CA ARG A 195 27.08 28.80 -12.27
C ARG A 195 25.81 28.01 -11.97
N HIS A 196 25.96 26.78 -11.50
CA HIS A 196 24.87 25.90 -11.08
C HIS A 196 24.98 25.66 -9.57
N GLU A 197 23.91 25.94 -8.83
CA GLU A 197 23.79 25.56 -7.44
C GLU A 197 23.15 24.17 -7.37
N ILE A 198 23.74 23.27 -6.59
CA ILE A 198 23.36 21.86 -6.51
C ILE A 198 23.24 21.47 -5.03
N GLY A 199 22.26 20.62 -4.74
CA GLY A 199 21.96 20.15 -3.39
C GLY A 199 20.62 20.67 -2.91
N SER A 200 20.21 20.23 -1.73
CA SER A 200 18.96 20.65 -1.12
C SER A 200 19.08 21.93 -0.29
N HIS A 201 20.29 22.46 -0.10
CA HIS A 201 20.62 23.58 0.80
C HIS A 201 20.57 23.25 2.30
N LEU A 202 20.36 21.97 2.65
CA LEU A 202 20.35 21.51 4.05
C LEU A 202 21.64 21.89 4.77
N VAL A 203 21.51 22.53 5.93
CA VAL A 203 22.60 22.72 6.89
C VAL A 203 22.13 22.26 8.27
N LEU A 204 22.74 21.19 8.80
CA LEU A 204 22.36 20.65 10.11
C LEU A 204 23.58 20.16 10.93
N PRO A 205 23.79 20.67 12.16
CA PRO A 205 24.89 20.19 13.00
C PRO A 205 24.73 18.71 13.34
N ALA A 206 25.82 18.04 13.71
CA ALA A 206 25.74 16.69 14.25
C ALA A 206 24.80 16.62 15.47
N GLY A 207 24.14 15.47 15.63
CA GLY A 207 23.20 15.21 16.72
C GLY A 207 21.74 15.29 16.29
N THR A 208 20.86 15.27 17.28
CA THR A 208 19.41 15.27 17.08
C THR A 208 18.85 16.69 17.05
N HIS A 209 18.05 16.99 16.04
CA HIS A 209 17.41 18.29 15.85
C HIS A 209 15.95 18.10 15.43
N SER A 210 15.08 18.95 15.95
CA SER A 210 13.69 19.02 15.49
C SER A 210 13.59 19.95 14.30
N ILE A 211 13.32 19.38 13.12
CA ILE A 211 13.26 20.12 11.85
C ILE A 211 11.80 20.30 11.41
N LYS A 212 11.51 21.43 10.75
CA LYS A 212 10.19 21.76 10.18
C LYS A 212 10.33 22.73 9.01
N GLY A 213 9.21 23.06 8.36
CA GLY A 213 9.18 24.00 7.26
C GLY A 213 10.16 23.63 6.15
N GLU A 214 10.92 24.61 5.67
CA GLU A 214 11.91 24.41 4.60
C GLU A 214 12.96 23.36 4.97
N GLN A 215 13.47 23.35 6.21
CA GLN A 215 14.50 22.38 6.62
C GLN A 215 14.03 20.93 6.52
N ALA A 216 12.73 20.67 6.70
CA ALA A 216 12.14 19.35 6.48
C ALA A 216 12.14 18.98 4.99
N LEU A 217 11.81 19.93 4.10
CA LEU A 217 11.92 19.74 2.66
C LEU A 217 13.38 19.52 2.24
N GLU A 218 14.32 20.31 2.78
CA GLU A 218 15.75 20.17 2.51
C GLU A 218 16.24 18.76 2.89
N TRP A 219 15.86 18.25 4.08
CA TRP A 219 16.17 16.88 4.51
C TRP A 219 15.64 15.82 3.55
N LEU A 220 14.36 15.92 3.17
CA LEU A 220 13.68 14.93 2.32
C LEU A 220 14.17 14.98 0.86
N ARG A 221 14.73 16.12 0.42
CA ARG A 221 15.33 16.31 -0.91
C ARG A 221 16.82 15.98 -0.95
N THR A 222 17.52 16.04 0.18
CA THR A 222 18.96 15.73 0.23
C THR A 222 19.19 14.34 -0.32
N ARG A 223 19.99 14.27 -1.37
CA ARG A 223 20.40 13.01 -2.01
C ARG A 223 21.88 12.79 -1.83
N HIS A 224 22.67 13.79 -2.21
CA HIS A 224 24.11 13.62 -2.35
C HIS A 224 24.86 13.61 -1.03
N ALA A 225 24.35 14.33 -0.02
CA ALA A 225 24.98 14.39 1.30
C ALA A 225 24.69 13.17 2.19
N TRP A 226 23.82 12.23 1.79
CA TRP A 226 23.54 11.03 2.57
C TRP A 226 24.36 9.84 2.08
N GLU A 227 24.97 9.11 3.01
CA GLU A 227 25.59 7.80 2.77
C GLU A 227 26.50 7.74 1.53
N ASP A 228 26.07 7.08 0.45
CA ASP A 228 26.81 6.93 -0.80
C ASP A 228 26.45 8.00 -1.86
N GLY A 229 25.55 8.92 -1.53
CA GLY A 229 25.04 9.97 -2.39
C GLY A 229 23.96 9.52 -3.37
N SER A 230 23.45 8.29 -3.23
CA SER A 230 22.42 7.71 -4.10
C SER A 230 21.00 8.07 -3.64
N ASP A 231 20.03 7.75 -4.51
CA ASP A 231 18.61 7.82 -4.15
C ASP A 231 18.21 6.82 -3.05
N ILE A 232 19.00 5.77 -2.85
CA ILE A 232 18.76 4.77 -1.80
C ILE A 232 19.07 5.36 -0.43
N GLY A 233 20.17 6.13 -0.31
CA GLY A 233 20.48 6.90 0.89
C GLY A 233 19.41 7.97 1.19
N ARG A 234 18.87 8.62 0.15
CA ARG A 234 17.71 9.52 0.28
C ARG A 234 16.48 8.79 0.80
N THR A 235 16.17 7.60 0.27
CA THR A 235 15.04 6.78 0.74
C THR A 235 15.18 6.41 2.21
N HIS A 236 16.39 6.07 2.66
CA HIS A 236 16.66 5.82 4.07
C HIS A 236 16.40 7.06 4.94
N ALA A 237 16.88 8.24 4.53
CA ALA A 237 16.60 9.49 5.25
C ALA A 237 15.09 9.79 5.33
N GLN A 238 14.34 9.48 4.27
CA GLN A 238 12.89 9.63 4.23
C GLN A 238 12.18 8.65 5.17
N HIS A 239 12.62 7.39 5.23
CA HIS A 239 12.10 6.41 6.19
C HIS A 239 12.32 6.85 7.64
N LEU A 240 13.52 7.32 7.99
CA LEU A 240 13.79 7.85 9.33
C LEU A 240 12.89 9.03 9.67
N TYR A 241 12.71 9.96 8.73
CA TYR A 241 11.82 11.11 8.90
C TYR A 241 10.36 10.66 9.12
N LEU A 242 9.83 9.78 8.27
CA LEU A 242 8.45 9.27 8.39
C LEU A 242 8.25 8.50 9.69
N ASN A 243 9.19 7.63 10.07
CA ASN A 243 9.14 6.89 11.33
C ASN A 243 9.13 7.85 12.53
N SER A 244 9.94 8.92 12.47
CA SER A 244 9.97 9.96 13.50
C SER A 244 8.68 10.78 13.54
N MET A 245 8.13 11.15 12.39
CA MET A 245 6.86 11.86 12.27
C MET A 245 5.70 11.02 12.85
N ILE A 246 5.66 9.72 12.55
CA ILE A 246 4.66 8.80 13.12
C ILE A 246 4.79 8.74 14.65
N ARG A 247 6.02 8.64 15.19
CA ARG A 247 6.25 8.69 16.63
C ARG A 247 5.75 10.00 17.23
N GLN A 248 6.07 11.13 16.60
CA GLN A 248 5.69 12.47 17.06
C GLN A 248 4.17 12.67 17.09
N LEU A 249 3.47 12.30 16.02
CA LEU A 249 2.02 12.42 15.93
C LEU A 249 1.30 11.60 17.01
N LYS A 250 1.85 10.42 17.33
CA LYS A 250 1.29 9.52 18.35
C LYS A 250 1.66 9.95 19.78
N SER A 251 2.91 10.38 20.02
CA SER A 251 3.38 10.79 21.36
C SER A 251 2.78 12.13 21.80
N ALA A 252 2.60 13.07 20.88
CA ALA A 252 1.99 14.39 21.16
C ALA A 252 0.47 14.33 21.34
N ASN A 253 -0.10 13.13 21.31
CA ASN A 253 -1.53 12.85 21.33
C ASN A 253 -2.30 13.65 20.27
N THR A 254 -1.63 13.98 19.16
CA THR A 254 -2.17 14.85 18.09
C THR A 254 -3.41 14.23 17.48
N LEU A 255 -3.37 12.92 17.21
CA LEU A 255 -4.48 12.19 16.59
C LEU A 255 -5.67 11.94 17.53
N ALA A 256 -5.48 12.06 18.86
CA ALA A 256 -6.56 11.92 19.84
C ALA A 256 -7.07 13.28 20.37
N ASN A 257 -6.43 14.39 19.98
CA ASN A 257 -6.87 15.74 20.31
C ASN A 257 -7.67 16.32 19.13
N PRO A 258 -8.99 16.58 19.28
CA PRO A 258 -9.83 17.01 18.17
C PRO A 258 -9.44 18.37 17.57
N LEU A 259 -8.86 19.28 18.36
CA LEU A 259 -8.39 20.58 17.86
C LEU A 259 -7.12 20.40 17.03
N LYS A 260 -6.13 19.67 17.55
CA LYS A 260 -4.89 19.41 16.81
C LYS A 260 -5.13 18.57 15.55
N LEU A 261 -6.01 17.57 15.63
CA LEU A 261 -6.41 16.76 14.48
C LEU A 261 -7.10 17.62 13.42
N ASN A 262 -7.96 18.56 13.82
CA ASN A 262 -8.57 19.51 12.90
C ASN A 262 -7.53 20.42 12.23
N ASP A 263 -6.57 20.97 12.99
CA ASP A 263 -5.50 21.82 12.44
C ASP A 263 -4.65 21.05 11.41
N LEU A 264 -4.30 19.80 11.73
CA LEU A 264 -3.59 18.91 10.81
C LEU A 264 -4.41 18.62 9.55
N ALA A 265 -5.72 18.35 9.70
CA ALA A 265 -6.59 18.07 8.55
C ALA A 265 -6.81 19.29 7.65
N VAL A 266 -6.85 20.51 8.23
CA VAL A 266 -6.91 21.77 7.47
C VAL A 266 -5.61 22.03 6.72
N ALA A 267 -4.45 21.73 7.32
CA ALA A 267 -3.17 21.82 6.63
C ALA A 267 -3.10 20.81 5.47
N ALA A 268 -3.46 19.55 5.74
CA ALA A 268 -3.52 18.47 4.76
C ALA A 268 -4.44 18.81 3.58
N SER A 269 -5.61 19.42 3.84
CA SER A 269 -6.54 19.75 2.75
C SER A 269 -6.04 20.81 1.79
N LYS A 270 -5.07 21.63 2.20
CA LYS A 270 -4.43 22.64 1.35
C LYS A 270 -3.14 22.12 0.69
N ALA A 271 -2.45 21.21 1.38
CA ALA A 271 -1.13 20.71 0.97
C ALA A 271 -1.20 19.48 0.05
N LEU A 272 -2.27 18.70 0.13
CA LEU A 272 -2.36 17.40 -0.57
C LEU A 272 -3.30 17.47 -1.77
N GLN A 273 -2.89 16.77 -2.83
CA GLN A 273 -3.78 16.27 -3.86
C GLN A 273 -4.10 14.80 -3.58
N VAL A 274 -5.37 14.43 -3.56
CA VAL A 274 -5.81 13.09 -3.16
C VAL A 274 -6.79 12.50 -4.17
N ASP A 275 -7.07 11.20 -4.12
CA ASP A 275 -8.19 10.65 -4.88
C ASP A 275 -9.54 11.08 -4.28
N THR A 276 -10.59 11.01 -5.10
CA THR A 276 -11.96 11.38 -4.68
C THR A 276 -12.47 10.62 -3.45
N GLY A 277 -12.00 9.39 -3.18
CA GLY A 277 -12.42 8.57 -2.05
C GLY A 277 -12.01 9.13 -0.69
N ILE A 278 -10.89 9.86 -0.64
CA ILE A 278 -10.38 10.54 0.57
C ILE A 278 -10.36 12.08 0.45
N GLY A 279 -11.03 12.64 -0.56
CA GLY A 279 -11.16 14.09 -0.82
C GLY A 279 -12.00 14.88 0.18
N THR A 280 -12.13 14.42 1.43
CA THR A 280 -12.84 15.13 2.49
C THR A 280 -12.09 15.07 3.81
N VAL A 281 -12.26 16.10 4.64
CA VAL A 281 -11.67 16.15 5.99
C VAL A 281 -12.09 14.95 6.83
N GLN A 282 -13.35 14.54 6.71
CA GLN A 282 -13.89 13.40 7.45
C GLN A 282 -13.23 12.08 7.02
N ALA A 283 -13.04 11.86 5.71
CA ALA A 283 -12.38 10.66 5.20
C ALA A 283 -10.91 10.62 5.63
N LEU A 284 -10.15 11.71 5.48
CA LEU A 284 -8.77 11.79 5.96
C LEU A 284 -8.65 11.62 7.47
N SER A 285 -9.55 12.22 8.25
CA SER A 285 -9.55 12.05 9.70
C SER A 285 -9.84 10.60 10.10
N SER A 286 -10.79 9.95 9.41
CA SER A 286 -11.11 8.53 9.64
C SER A 286 -9.91 7.65 9.31
N LEU A 287 -9.23 7.93 8.21
CA LEU A 287 -8.03 7.24 7.81
C LEU A 287 -6.88 7.42 8.81
N ALA A 288 -6.66 8.64 9.29
CA ALA A 288 -5.67 8.93 10.33
C ALA A 288 -5.95 8.16 11.63
N LEU A 289 -7.23 7.98 11.97
CA LEU A 289 -7.65 7.14 13.10
C LEU A 289 -7.39 5.65 12.85
N GLU A 290 -7.53 5.14 11.61
CA GLU A 290 -7.13 3.77 11.27
C GLU A 290 -5.62 3.56 11.41
N VAL A 291 -4.80 4.52 10.94
CA VAL A 291 -3.33 4.51 11.13
C VAL A 291 -2.98 4.54 12.61
N ASN A 292 -3.69 5.33 13.42
CA ASN A 292 -3.43 5.47 14.85
C ASN A 292 -3.62 4.15 15.64
N LYS A 293 -4.45 3.22 15.15
CA LYS A 293 -4.66 1.91 15.78
C LYS A 293 -3.43 1.01 15.70
N VAL A 294 -2.58 1.19 14.69
CA VAL A 294 -1.40 0.34 14.47
C VAL A 294 -0.32 0.68 15.52
N PRO A 295 0.16 -0.26 16.33
CA PRO A 295 1.24 -0.01 17.28
C PRO A 295 2.54 0.39 16.56
N THR A 296 3.31 1.35 17.10
CA THR A 296 4.48 1.90 16.40
C THR A 296 5.59 0.86 16.18
N ASN A 297 5.75 -0.11 17.10
CA ASN A 297 6.66 -1.25 16.92
C ASN A 297 6.20 -2.26 15.86
N ARG A 298 5.01 -2.10 15.29
CA ARG A 298 4.45 -2.92 14.21
C ARG A 298 4.37 -2.16 12.88
N ILE A 299 5.09 -1.04 12.77
CA ILE A 299 5.22 -0.26 11.54
C ILE A 299 6.63 -0.47 11.00
N THR A 300 6.73 -1.02 9.79
CA THR A 300 8.02 -1.35 9.14
C THR A 300 8.15 -0.61 7.82
N THR A 301 9.18 0.21 7.67
CA THR A 301 9.56 0.77 6.36
C THR A 301 10.48 -0.19 5.65
N VAL A 302 10.37 -0.31 4.33
CA VAL A 302 11.20 -1.20 3.51
C VAL A 302 11.44 -0.61 2.14
N THR A 303 12.68 -0.70 1.66
CA THR A 303 13.01 -0.38 0.27
C THR A 303 12.92 -1.65 -0.57
N MET A 304 12.27 -1.56 -1.73
CA MET A 304 12.19 -2.67 -2.69
C MET A 304 13.60 -3.21 -2.98
N PRO A 305 13.86 -4.53 -2.84
CA PRO A 305 15.09 -5.13 -3.33
C PRO A 305 15.32 -4.76 -4.80
N PHE A 306 16.55 -4.49 -5.20
CA PHE A 306 16.82 -4.04 -6.57
C PHE A 306 18.18 -4.53 -7.06
N SER A 307 18.37 -4.45 -8.37
CA SER A 307 19.67 -4.60 -9.01
C SER A 307 19.92 -3.44 -9.95
N TYR A 308 21.16 -2.94 -9.97
CA TYR A 308 21.58 -2.02 -11.01
C TYR A 308 21.90 -2.76 -12.30
N GLN A 309 21.45 -2.21 -13.41
CA GLN A 309 21.78 -2.66 -14.76
C GLN A 309 22.35 -1.49 -15.55
N PRO A 310 23.42 -1.67 -16.33
CA PRO A 310 23.90 -0.61 -17.22
C PRO A 310 22.80 -0.17 -18.18
N ASP A 311 22.60 1.14 -18.32
CA ASP A 311 21.67 1.66 -19.33
C ASP A 311 22.28 1.45 -20.73
N PRO A 312 21.63 0.67 -21.63
CA PRO A 312 22.12 0.49 -22.99
C PRO A 312 22.19 1.78 -23.82
N ARG A 313 21.45 2.82 -23.41
CA ARG A 313 21.38 4.13 -24.10
C ARG A 313 22.36 5.15 -23.53
N ASN A 314 22.87 4.93 -22.32
CA ASN A 314 23.80 5.82 -21.63
C ASN A 314 24.78 5.02 -20.77
N SER A 315 26.00 4.85 -21.26
CA SER A 315 27.03 4.05 -20.56
C SER A 315 27.45 4.60 -19.20
N GLY A 316 27.07 5.83 -18.85
CA GLY A 316 27.28 6.43 -17.53
C GLY A 316 26.11 6.29 -16.57
N ALA A 317 24.97 5.74 -17.01
CA ALA A 317 23.78 5.58 -16.18
C ALA A 317 23.54 4.12 -15.78
N GLN A 318 22.87 3.93 -14.66
CA GLN A 318 22.39 2.64 -14.19
C GLN A 318 20.87 2.69 -14.10
N LEU A 319 20.21 1.69 -14.66
CA LEU A 319 18.79 1.43 -14.48
C LEU A 319 18.60 0.62 -13.21
N VAL A 320 17.50 0.86 -12.50
CA VAL A 320 17.09 0.05 -11.36
C VAL A 320 16.08 -0.97 -11.84
N GLU A 321 16.33 -2.26 -11.64
CA GLU A 321 15.41 -3.33 -12.02
C GLU A 321 14.96 -4.12 -10.77
N PRO A 322 13.67 -4.46 -10.66
CA PRO A 322 13.18 -5.37 -9.62
C PRO A 322 13.88 -6.74 -9.71
N THR A 323 14.10 -7.35 -8.55
CA THR A 323 14.69 -8.68 -8.41
C THR A 323 13.60 -9.71 -8.09
N PRO A 324 13.91 -11.03 -8.12
CA PRO A 324 12.99 -12.05 -7.62
C PRO A 324 12.52 -11.82 -6.19
N ASP A 325 13.34 -11.21 -5.34
CA ASP A 325 12.97 -10.90 -3.95
C ASP A 325 12.00 -9.72 -3.84
N SER A 326 12.03 -8.78 -4.80
CA SER A 326 11.03 -7.71 -4.90
C SER A 326 9.63 -8.27 -5.10
N TYR A 327 9.50 -9.26 -5.99
CA TYR A 327 8.21 -9.91 -6.23
C TYR A 327 7.72 -10.73 -5.02
N LYS A 328 8.64 -11.31 -4.24
CA LYS A 328 8.28 -11.95 -2.96
C LYS A 328 7.75 -10.92 -1.97
N LEU A 329 8.42 -9.78 -1.84
CA LEU A 329 7.98 -8.68 -0.99
C LEU A 329 6.59 -8.16 -1.40
N PHE A 330 6.33 -8.00 -2.70
CA PHE A 330 5.02 -7.58 -3.18
C PHE A 330 3.93 -8.60 -2.86
N GLN A 331 4.22 -9.90 -3.01
CA GLN A 331 3.30 -10.98 -2.64
C GLN A 331 3.00 -10.99 -1.14
N MET A 332 3.99 -10.72 -0.30
CA MET A 332 3.78 -10.59 1.15
C MET A 332 2.78 -9.48 1.46
N ILE A 333 2.99 -8.28 0.91
CA ILE A 333 2.10 -7.12 1.13
C ILE A 333 0.70 -7.39 0.57
N ALA A 334 0.60 -7.93 -0.66
CA ALA A 334 -0.69 -8.27 -1.28
C ALA A 334 -1.47 -9.32 -0.46
N ALA A 335 -0.77 -10.18 0.27
CA ALA A 335 -1.33 -11.22 1.11
C ALA A 335 -1.47 -10.81 2.60
N ASP A 336 -1.29 -9.52 2.92
CA ASP A 336 -1.44 -8.98 4.28
C ASP A 336 -0.45 -9.64 5.29
N VAL A 337 0.73 -10.06 4.81
CA VAL A 337 1.79 -10.65 5.63
C VAL A 337 2.59 -9.54 6.31
N PRO A 338 2.69 -9.51 7.66
CA PRO A 338 3.50 -8.53 8.36
C PRO A 338 4.98 -8.61 7.94
N LEU A 339 5.62 -7.46 7.75
CA LEU A 339 7.05 -7.37 7.43
C LEU A 339 7.95 -7.27 8.66
N ASP A 340 7.34 -7.17 9.85
CA ASP A 340 8.06 -7.03 11.10
C ASP A 340 8.45 -8.38 11.70
N ARG A 341 9.59 -8.43 12.39
CA ARG A 341 10.13 -9.63 13.05
C ARG A 341 9.24 -10.23 14.14
N ASN A 342 8.22 -9.51 14.60
CA ASN A 342 7.29 -9.95 15.65
C ASN A 342 5.93 -10.39 15.08
N GLY A 343 5.74 -10.32 13.76
CA GLY A 343 4.51 -10.72 13.09
C GLY A 343 4.45 -12.21 12.79
N THR A 344 3.26 -12.79 12.91
CA THR A 344 2.93 -14.11 12.36
C THR A 344 2.02 -13.91 11.16
N ALA A 345 2.22 -14.67 10.08
CA ALA A 345 1.39 -14.56 8.88
C ALA A 345 -0.11 -14.82 9.18
N PRO A 346 -1.03 -14.13 8.48
CA PRO A 346 -2.46 -14.33 8.66
C PRO A 346 -2.87 -15.81 8.49
N GLY A 347 -3.67 -16.33 9.42
CA GLY A 347 -4.20 -17.69 9.35
C GLY A 347 -3.37 -18.78 10.06
N THR A 348 -2.26 -18.42 10.71
CA THR A 348 -1.61 -19.33 11.68
C THR A 348 -2.27 -19.10 13.04
N PRO A 349 -2.87 -20.12 13.70
CA PRO A 349 -3.28 -19.99 15.09
C PRO A 349 -2.08 -19.52 15.90
N ALA A 350 -2.24 -18.42 16.65
CA ALA A 350 -1.25 -18.01 17.61
C ALA A 350 -1.01 -19.18 18.58
N ASP A 351 0.16 -19.79 18.52
CA ASP A 351 0.60 -20.70 19.56
C ASP A 351 0.60 -19.90 20.87
N PRO A 352 -0.02 -20.38 21.97
CA PRO A 352 0.03 -19.70 23.24
C PRO A 352 1.49 -19.55 23.64
N ALA A 353 1.98 -18.31 23.68
CA ALA A 353 3.31 -18.00 24.15
C ALA A 353 3.55 -18.68 25.50
N SER A 354 4.61 -19.49 25.56
CA SER A 354 5.12 -20.10 26.78
C SER A 354 5.52 -19.01 27.78
N PRO A 355 4.90 -18.90 28.97
CA PRO A 355 5.39 -18.00 30.00
C PRO A 355 6.47 -18.72 30.83
N SER A 356 7.66 -18.11 30.87
CA SER A 356 8.69 -18.44 31.83
C SER A 356 8.24 -18.08 33.26
N ALA A 357 8.72 -18.87 34.22
CA ALA A 357 8.22 -19.07 35.58
C ALA A 357 8.18 -17.83 36.51
N SER A 358 7.11 -17.72 37.31
CA SER A 358 7.20 -17.73 38.79
C SER A 358 5.83 -17.81 39.46
N ALA A 359 5.83 -18.51 40.61
CA ALA A 359 4.74 -19.10 41.38
C ALA A 359 3.62 -18.17 41.89
N SER A 360 2.40 -18.71 42.00
CA SER A 360 1.76 -19.04 43.29
C SER A 360 0.41 -19.78 43.09
N THR A 361 0.11 -20.65 44.05
CA THR A 361 -0.92 -21.71 44.09
C THR A 361 -2.37 -21.23 44.22
N ALA A 362 -3.28 -21.99 43.59
CA ALA A 362 -4.46 -22.67 44.19
C ALA A 362 -5.81 -22.47 43.46
N SER A 363 -6.51 -23.62 43.38
CA SER A 363 -7.97 -23.81 43.34
C SER A 363 -8.63 -24.08 41.98
N SER A 364 -8.90 -25.36 41.76
CA SER A 364 -9.67 -26.00 40.70
C SER A 364 -11.20 -25.83 40.85
N ALA A 365 -11.90 -25.53 39.76
CA ALA A 365 -13.33 -25.80 39.55
C ALA A 365 -13.64 -25.96 38.03
N PRO A 366 -14.65 -26.78 37.63
CA PRO A 366 -14.65 -27.51 36.36
C PRO A 366 -15.24 -26.76 35.17
N ALA A 367 -14.72 -27.05 33.97
CA ALA A 367 -15.22 -26.58 32.69
C ALA A 367 -16.49 -27.33 32.26
N ALA A 368 -17.49 -26.59 31.77
CA ALA A 368 -18.63 -27.11 31.03
C ALA A 368 -18.26 -27.33 29.55
N PRO A 369 -18.77 -28.38 28.88
CA PRO A 369 -18.48 -28.61 27.47
C PRO A 369 -19.35 -27.72 26.57
N SER A 370 -18.72 -27.05 25.60
CA SER A 370 -19.41 -26.39 24.49
C SER A 370 -19.23 -27.24 23.23
N SER A 371 -20.35 -27.69 22.67
CA SER A 371 -20.44 -28.56 21.49
C SER A 371 -20.38 -27.76 20.18
N ALA A 372 -19.39 -28.03 19.32
CA ALA A 372 -19.40 -27.66 17.91
C ALA A 372 -20.05 -28.77 17.04
N PRO A 373 -20.73 -28.45 15.91
CA PRO A 373 -21.36 -29.45 15.06
C PRO A 373 -20.31 -30.26 14.28
N ALA A 374 -20.55 -31.58 14.14
CA ALA A 374 -19.69 -32.49 13.41
C ALA A 374 -19.72 -32.22 11.89
N ALA A 375 -18.54 -32.24 11.25
CA ALA A 375 -18.38 -32.24 9.80
C ALA A 375 -19.07 -33.46 9.17
N ALA A 376 -19.74 -33.28 8.04
CA ALA A 376 -20.38 -34.37 7.31
C ALA A 376 -19.32 -35.31 6.71
N ASP A 377 -19.53 -36.62 6.80
CA ASP A 377 -18.64 -37.60 6.19
C ASP A 377 -18.84 -37.61 4.66
N ARG A 378 -17.86 -37.06 3.93
CA ARG A 378 -17.83 -36.95 2.45
C ARG A 378 -18.14 -38.25 1.73
N SER A 379 -17.79 -39.40 2.33
CA SER A 379 -18.01 -40.73 1.72
C SER A 379 -19.50 -41.12 1.62
N THR A 380 -20.37 -40.42 2.36
CA THR A 380 -21.81 -40.69 2.41
C THR A 380 -22.63 -39.84 1.44
N VAL A 381 -22.06 -38.76 0.91
CA VAL A 381 -22.77 -37.77 0.06
C VAL A 381 -22.76 -38.19 -1.40
N ARG A 382 -23.95 -38.37 -1.98
CA ARG A 382 -24.16 -38.67 -3.41
C ARG A 382 -24.10 -37.38 -4.23
N VAL A 383 -23.32 -37.38 -5.31
CA VAL A 383 -23.17 -36.24 -6.23
C VAL A 383 -23.35 -36.72 -7.67
N ASP A 384 -24.35 -36.21 -8.37
CA ASP A 384 -24.57 -36.47 -9.79
C ASP A 384 -23.94 -35.36 -10.63
N VAL A 385 -23.04 -35.71 -11.55
CA VAL A 385 -22.33 -34.74 -12.40
C VAL A 385 -22.92 -34.73 -13.81
N GLN A 386 -23.54 -33.61 -14.18
CA GLN A 386 -24.13 -33.36 -15.50
C GLN A 386 -23.24 -32.47 -16.35
N ASN A 387 -23.28 -32.64 -17.67
CA ASN A 387 -22.46 -31.88 -18.61
C ASN A 387 -23.29 -30.95 -19.50
N ALA A 388 -23.35 -29.67 -19.12
CA ALA A 388 -23.92 -28.58 -19.90
C ALA A 388 -22.84 -27.75 -20.66
N SER A 389 -21.56 -28.10 -20.53
CA SER A 389 -20.43 -27.33 -21.10
C SER A 389 -20.29 -27.48 -22.61
N GLY A 390 -20.77 -28.60 -23.17
CA GLY A 390 -20.52 -28.99 -24.57
C GLY A 390 -19.16 -29.64 -24.81
N ALA A 391 -18.28 -29.74 -23.81
CA ALA A 391 -17.00 -30.46 -23.90
C ALA A 391 -17.22 -31.98 -23.75
N ALA A 392 -16.63 -32.79 -24.64
CA ALA A 392 -16.77 -34.25 -24.58
C ALA A 392 -16.12 -34.82 -23.30
N GLY A 393 -16.80 -35.78 -22.65
CA GLY A 393 -16.25 -36.49 -21.48
C GLY A 393 -16.21 -35.71 -20.16
N ARG A 394 -16.74 -34.48 -20.11
CA ARG A 394 -16.59 -33.58 -18.96
C ARG A 394 -17.16 -34.13 -17.65
N SER A 395 -18.37 -34.70 -17.69
CA SER A 395 -19.00 -35.26 -16.49
C SER A 395 -18.27 -36.49 -15.95
N THR A 396 -17.64 -37.29 -16.82
CA THR A 396 -16.78 -38.41 -16.41
C THR A 396 -15.56 -37.90 -15.64
N ALA A 397 -14.82 -36.95 -16.23
CA ALA A 397 -13.59 -36.44 -15.64
C ALA A 397 -13.80 -35.81 -14.26
N LEU A 398 -14.90 -35.07 -14.07
CA LEU A 398 -15.22 -34.44 -12.79
C LEU A 398 -15.78 -35.41 -11.76
N ALA A 399 -16.57 -36.41 -12.17
CA ALA A 399 -17.01 -37.47 -11.27
C ALA A 399 -15.81 -38.27 -10.72
N GLU A 400 -14.84 -38.61 -11.57
CA GLU A 400 -13.60 -39.30 -11.16
C GLU A 400 -12.74 -38.44 -10.22
N ALA A 401 -12.61 -37.14 -10.51
CA ALA A 401 -11.87 -36.21 -9.66
C ALA A 401 -12.53 -36.06 -8.27
N LEU A 402 -13.86 -36.01 -8.21
CA LEU A 402 -14.60 -35.96 -6.95
C LEU A 402 -14.40 -37.23 -6.11
N VAL A 403 -14.41 -38.41 -6.74
CA VAL A 403 -14.10 -39.68 -6.05
C VAL A 403 -12.70 -39.65 -5.46
N GLN A 404 -11.70 -39.12 -6.18
CA GLN A 404 -10.33 -38.97 -5.66
C GLN A 404 -10.22 -37.99 -4.48
N GLN A 405 -11.14 -37.03 -4.38
CA GLN A 405 -11.21 -36.06 -3.26
C GLN A 405 -12.03 -36.57 -2.06
N GLY A 406 -12.45 -37.83 -2.06
CA GLY A 406 -13.18 -38.47 -0.97
C GLY A 406 -14.71 -38.45 -1.13
N TRP A 407 -15.24 -37.89 -2.21
CA TRP A 407 -16.66 -38.00 -2.58
C TRP A 407 -16.90 -39.34 -3.29
N THR A 408 -16.73 -40.43 -2.56
CA THR A 408 -16.73 -41.80 -3.11
C THR A 408 -18.04 -42.23 -3.77
N ARG A 409 -19.12 -41.44 -3.61
CA ARG A 409 -20.43 -41.64 -4.21
C ARG A 409 -20.75 -40.64 -5.33
N ALA A 410 -19.76 -39.91 -5.84
CA ALA A 410 -19.90 -39.09 -7.03
C ALA A 410 -19.98 -39.96 -8.29
N GLN A 411 -20.93 -39.65 -9.18
CA GLN A 411 -21.14 -40.41 -10.41
C GLN A 411 -21.46 -39.51 -11.59
N ARG A 412 -21.14 -40.01 -12.78
CA ARG A 412 -21.47 -39.36 -14.04
C ARG A 412 -22.96 -39.53 -14.32
N ASP A 413 -23.64 -38.42 -14.58
CA ASP A 413 -24.98 -38.41 -15.19
C ASP A 413 -24.85 -38.30 -16.73
N THR A 414 -25.56 -39.16 -17.45
CA THR A 414 -25.59 -39.22 -18.92
C THR A 414 -26.76 -38.47 -19.55
N SER A 415 -27.60 -37.84 -18.74
CA SER A 415 -28.76 -37.07 -19.20
C SER A 415 -28.32 -35.89 -20.06
N ALA A 416 -29.00 -35.69 -21.20
CA ALA A 416 -28.76 -34.55 -22.07
C ALA A 416 -29.37 -33.29 -21.45
N VAL A 417 -28.53 -32.29 -21.17
CA VAL A 417 -28.95 -31.01 -20.60
C VAL A 417 -28.61 -29.84 -21.55
N PRO A 418 -29.45 -28.80 -21.65
CA PRO A 418 -29.13 -27.60 -22.43
C PRO A 418 -27.86 -26.92 -21.92
N LYS A 419 -27.14 -26.24 -22.83
CA LYS A 419 -25.97 -25.44 -22.46
C LYS A 419 -26.35 -24.33 -21.49
N SER A 420 -25.65 -24.25 -20.36
CA SER A 420 -25.88 -23.27 -19.30
C SER A 420 -24.59 -23.02 -18.51
N PRO A 421 -24.50 -21.95 -17.70
CA PRO A 421 -23.40 -21.74 -16.74
C PRO A 421 -23.38 -22.79 -15.63
N THR A 422 -22.25 -22.94 -14.94
CA THR A 422 -22.09 -23.95 -13.90
C THR A 422 -22.98 -23.66 -12.69
N LYS A 423 -23.68 -24.68 -12.20
CA LYS A 423 -24.53 -24.60 -11.02
C LYS A 423 -24.41 -25.85 -10.16
N LEU A 424 -24.55 -25.69 -8.85
CA LEU A 424 -24.68 -26.77 -7.89
C LEU A 424 -26.09 -26.75 -7.29
N LEU A 425 -26.89 -27.75 -7.66
CA LEU A 425 -28.26 -27.93 -7.17
C LEU A 425 -28.25 -28.85 -5.95
N TYR A 426 -29.02 -28.50 -4.91
CA TYR A 426 -29.15 -29.32 -3.71
C TYR A 426 -30.60 -29.35 -3.19
N PRO A 427 -31.07 -30.48 -2.61
CA PRO A 427 -32.39 -30.56 -2.01
C PRO A 427 -32.46 -29.88 -0.64
N THR A 428 -33.68 -29.58 -0.20
CA THR A 428 -33.97 -29.04 1.13
C THR A 428 -33.34 -29.90 2.23
N GLY A 429 -32.54 -29.28 3.11
CA GLY A 429 -31.82 -29.96 4.19
C GLY A 429 -30.42 -30.46 3.83
N LYS A 430 -29.92 -30.24 2.61
CA LYS A 430 -28.56 -30.62 2.16
C LYS A 430 -27.61 -29.44 1.87
N GLN A 431 -27.92 -28.28 2.44
CA GLN A 431 -27.17 -27.04 2.20
C GLN A 431 -25.74 -27.10 2.74
N ALA A 432 -25.51 -27.78 3.88
CA ALA A 432 -24.18 -27.90 4.47
C ALA A 432 -23.25 -28.73 3.57
N GLU A 433 -23.74 -29.85 3.06
CA GLU A 433 -23.01 -30.71 2.13
C GLU A 433 -22.78 -30.01 0.77
N ALA A 434 -23.74 -29.20 0.32
CA ALA A 434 -23.58 -28.41 -0.91
C ALA A 434 -22.49 -27.34 -0.78
N LYS A 435 -22.40 -26.66 0.37
CA LYS A 435 -21.33 -25.70 0.66
C LYS A 435 -19.96 -26.37 0.75
N GLU A 436 -19.91 -27.56 1.33
CA GLU A 436 -18.66 -28.33 1.41
C GLU A 436 -18.19 -28.78 0.01
N LEU A 437 -19.10 -29.27 -0.82
CA LEU A 437 -18.79 -29.63 -2.21
C LEU A 437 -18.39 -28.41 -3.04
N ALA A 438 -19.08 -27.28 -2.87
CA ALA A 438 -18.73 -26.04 -3.53
C ALA A 438 -17.33 -25.54 -3.12
N GLY A 439 -17.00 -25.62 -1.83
CA GLY A 439 -15.65 -25.31 -1.34
C GLY A 439 -14.58 -26.23 -1.93
N ALA A 440 -14.85 -27.53 -2.03
CA ALA A 440 -13.93 -28.49 -2.64
C ALA A 440 -13.68 -28.22 -4.14
N LEU A 441 -14.70 -27.71 -4.84
CA LEU A 441 -14.64 -27.44 -6.27
C LEU A 441 -14.26 -25.99 -6.62
N GLY A 442 -14.14 -25.10 -5.64
CA GLY A 442 -13.89 -23.68 -5.86
C GLY A 442 -15.08 -22.93 -6.47
N LEU A 443 -16.31 -23.42 -6.26
CA LEU A 443 -17.52 -22.78 -6.74
C LEU A 443 -17.90 -21.60 -5.82
N PRO A 444 -18.26 -20.43 -6.37
CA PRO A 444 -18.76 -19.32 -5.56
C PRO A 444 -20.15 -19.67 -5.00
N ASP A 445 -20.51 -19.07 -3.86
CA ASP A 445 -21.84 -19.26 -3.24
C ASP A 445 -23.00 -18.93 -4.21
N ALA A 446 -22.78 -18.01 -5.16
CA ALA A 446 -23.74 -17.65 -6.20
C ALA A 446 -24.05 -18.79 -7.19
N ALA A 447 -23.20 -19.82 -7.28
CA ALA A 447 -23.44 -20.99 -8.11
C ALA A 447 -24.35 -22.03 -7.43
N LEU A 448 -24.64 -21.90 -6.13
CA LEU A 448 -25.47 -22.84 -5.39
C LEU A 448 -26.94 -22.46 -5.50
N SER A 449 -27.82 -23.43 -5.74
CA SER A 449 -29.26 -23.18 -5.79
C SER A 449 -30.04 -24.33 -5.16
N ALA A 450 -30.98 -24.00 -4.26
CA ALA A 450 -31.92 -24.98 -3.75
C ALA A 450 -32.83 -25.46 -4.89
N SER A 451 -33.10 -26.76 -4.95
CA SER A 451 -34.00 -27.36 -5.93
C SER A 451 -35.22 -27.95 -5.24
N ASP A 452 -36.41 -27.45 -5.60
CA ASP A 452 -37.70 -27.94 -5.09
C ASP A 452 -38.26 -29.12 -5.92
N THR A 453 -37.57 -29.50 -7.00
CA THR A 453 -38.00 -30.52 -7.96
C THR A 453 -37.11 -31.76 -7.92
N ALA A 454 -37.69 -32.89 -7.50
CA ALA A 454 -37.29 -34.30 -7.73
C ALA A 454 -35.81 -34.73 -7.60
N THR A 455 -34.87 -33.88 -7.18
CA THR A 455 -33.47 -34.26 -6.95
C THR A 455 -33.31 -34.74 -5.51
N THR A 456 -33.08 -36.04 -5.32
CA THR A 456 -32.84 -36.61 -3.98
C THR A 456 -31.40 -36.42 -3.49
N HIS A 457 -30.51 -35.93 -4.37
CA HIS A 457 -29.06 -35.83 -4.19
C HIS A 457 -28.51 -34.51 -4.77
N LEU A 458 -27.25 -34.17 -4.44
CA LEU A 458 -26.59 -32.99 -4.99
C LEU A 458 -26.33 -33.20 -6.48
N THR A 459 -26.68 -32.23 -7.31
CA THR A 459 -26.45 -32.29 -8.77
C THR A 459 -25.53 -31.16 -9.19
N LEU A 460 -24.34 -31.50 -9.68
CA LEU A 460 -23.38 -30.57 -10.26
C LEU A 460 -23.62 -30.46 -11.76
N VAL A 461 -24.16 -29.33 -12.20
CA VAL A 461 -24.33 -29.01 -13.62
C VAL A 461 -23.09 -28.25 -14.08
N VAL A 462 -22.22 -28.90 -14.86
CA VAL A 462 -20.95 -28.33 -15.33
C VAL A 462 -21.19 -27.54 -16.60
N GLY A 463 -21.02 -26.23 -16.54
CA GLY A 463 -21.45 -25.29 -17.57
C GLY A 463 -20.37 -24.85 -18.56
N THR A 464 -20.75 -23.95 -19.46
CA THR A 464 -19.87 -23.39 -20.51
C THR A 464 -18.70 -22.58 -19.98
N ASP A 465 -18.75 -22.20 -18.71
CA ASP A 465 -17.73 -21.51 -17.92
C ASP A 465 -16.68 -22.48 -17.33
N TRP A 466 -16.90 -23.79 -17.35
CA TRP A 466 -16.00 -24.79 -16.77
C TRP A 466 -15.70 -25.95 -17.72
N THR A 467 -15.07 -25.64 -18.86
CA THR A 467 -14.83 -26.59 -19.96
C THR A 467 -13.62 -27.51 -19.76
N SER A 468 -12.74 -27.23 -18.80
CA SER A 468 -11.52 -28.02 -18.51
C SER A 468 -11.09 -27.93 -17.04
N GLY A 469 -10.15 -28.76 -16.60
CA GLY A 469 -9.64 -28.81 -15.21
C GLY A 469 -10.55 -29.53 -14.22
N THR A 470 -10.17 -29.62 -12.94
CA THR A 470 -10.96 -30.31 -11.89
C THR A 470 -11.47 -29.38 -10.80
N GLY A 471 -11.08 -28.10 -10.81
CA GLY A 471 -11.66 -27.01 -10.02
C GLY A 471 -12.26 -25.94 -10.94
N PHE A 472 -13.30 -25.25 -10.47
CA PHE A 472 -14.02 -24.23 -11.23
C PHE A 472 -13.10 -23.03 -11.54
N PRO A 473 -12.96 -22.64 -12.81
CA PRO A 473 -12.06 -21.56 -13.20
C PRO A 473 -12.66 -20.21 -12.79
N VAL A 474 -11.92 -19.45 -11.99
CA VAL A 474 -12.25 -18.06 -11.73
C VAL A 474 -12.00 -17.28 -13.02
N ALA A 475 -13.02 -16.58 -13.51
CA ALA A 475 -12.93 -15.79 -14.74
C ALA A 475 -11.76 -14.78 -14.62
N GLY A 476 -10.69 -15.00 -15.40
CA GLY A 476 -9.49 -14.15 -15.40
C GLY A 476 -8.15 -14.87 -15.57
N ALA A 477 -8.08 -16.21 -15.46
CA ALA A 477 -6.82 -16.94 -15.59
C ALA A 477 -6.56 -17.47 -17.01
N GLY A 478 -6.20 -16.57 -17.93
CA GLY A 478 -5.42 -16.94 -19.09
C GLY A 478 -3.95 -17.10 -18.71
N SER A 479 -3.55 -18.24 -18.13
CA SER A 479 -2.16 -18.72 -18.14
C SER A 479 -2.05 -20.09 -17.49
N THR A 480 -1.25 -20.96 -18.08
CA THR A 480 -0.92 -22.34 -17.70
C THR A 480 -0.59 -22.52 -16.21
N GLY A 481 -1.39 -23.33 -15.51
CA GLY A 481 -1.20 -23.64 -14.08
C GLY A 481 -0.05 -24.62 -13.82
N LYS A 482 1.11 -24.07 -13.46
CA LYS A 482 2.01 -24.68 -12.46
C LYS A 482 1.43 -24.35 -11.08
N PRO A 483 1.54 -25.21 -10.04
CA PRO A 483 1.07 -24.88 -8.69
C PRO A 483 1.62 -23.52 -8.25
N GLN A 484 0.75 -22.62 -7.79
CA GLN A 484 1.16 -21.31 -7.25
C GLN A 484 2.03 -21.57 -6.02
N ALA A 485 3.24 -21.04 -6.03
CA ALA A 485 4.16 -21.17 -4.91
C ALA A 485 3.51 -20.61 -3.63
N PRO A 486 3.76 -21.20 -2.46
CA PRO A 486 3.26 -20.66 -1.19
C PRO A 486 3.70 -19.20 -1.04
N VAL A 487 2.81 -18.37 -0.50
CA VAL A 487 3.10 -16.96 -0.20
C VAL A 487 4.32 -16.91 0.73
N PRO A 488 5.37 -16.12 0.42
CA PRO A 488 6.50 -15.96 1.31
C PRO A 488 6.05 -15.43 2.68
N THR A 489 6.61 -15.97 3.76
CA THR A 489 6.26 -15.56 5.13
C THR A 489 7.40 -14.85 5.86
N ALA A 490 8.59 -14.81 5.24
CA ALA A 490 9.77 -14.16 5.78
C ALA A 490 10.26 -13.09 4.80
N LEU A 491 10.62 -11.93 5.36
CA LEU A 491 11.18 -10.83 4.59
C LEU A 491 12.49 -11.29 3.90
N PRO A 492 12.67 -11.02 2.60
CA PRO A 492 13.92 -11.34 1.92
C PRO A 492 15.12 -10.64 2.57
N THR A 493 16.26 -11.33 2.68
CA THR A 493 17.48 -10.78 3.28
C THR A 493 18.09 -9.62 2.47
N SER A 494 17.70 -9.48 1.21
CA SER A 494 18.08 -8.40 0.31
C SER A 494 17.24 -7.13 0.52
N ALA A 495 16.14 -7.22 1.27
CA ALA A 495 15.30 -6.06 1.59
C ALA A 495 15.90 -5.29 2.76
N VAL A 496 16.16 -4.00 2.54
CA VAL A 496 16.57 -3.09 3.61
C VAL A 496 15.30 -2.59 4.29
N ALA A 497 15.08 -3.03 5.53
CA ALA A 497 13.90 -2.66 6.31
C ALA A 497 14.28 -2.04 7.65
N GLN A 498 13.43 -1.14 8.12
CA GLN A 498 13.59 -0.43 9.39
C GLN A 498 12.27 -0.42 10.16
N ASN A 499 12.34 -0.27 11.48
CA ASN A 499 11.16 -0.32 12.34
C ASN A 499 10.94 1.01 13.04
N ALA A 500 9.72 1.52 13.00
CA ALA A 500 9.42 2.85 13.48
C ALA A 500 9.68 3.04 14.98
N GLN A 501 9.72 2.00 15.81
CA GLN A 501 10.14 2.11 17.20
C GLN A 501 11.66 2.01 17.37
N ASP A 502 12.30 1.03 16.70
CA ASP A 502 13.72 0.72 16.88
C ASP A 502 14.63 1.83 16.30
N ASP A 503 14.14 2.59 15.31
CA ASP A 503 14.88 3.67 14.65
C ASP A 503 14.95 4.97 15.46
N ALA A 504 14.33 5.04 16.65
CA ALA A 504 14.27 6.26 17.44
C ALA A 504 15.65 6.87 17.79
N ASN A 505 16.71 6.05 17.76
CA ASN A 505 18.09 6.47 18.04
C ASN A 505 19.01 6.34 16.82
N GLN A 506 18.47 6.12 15.62
CA GLN A 506 19.28 6.06 14.40
C GLN A 506 19.59 7.48 13.91
N CYS A 507 20.80 7.63 13.39
CA CYS A 507 21.30 8.88 12.83
C CYS A 507 21.83 8.60 11.43
N MET A 508 21.49 9.48 10.49
CA MET A 508 22.02 9.44 9.13
C MET A 508 23.53 9.60 9.15
N GLU A 509 24.19 8.74 8.38
CA GLU A 509 25.59 8.94 8.00
C GLU A 509 25.66 9.98 6.89
N VAL A 510 26.59 10.92 7.02
CA VAL A 510 26.85 11.92 5.99
C VAL A 510 27.86 11.35 5.00
N ASN A 511 27.64 11.60 3.71
CA ASN A 511 28.50 11.12 2.64
C ASN A 511 29.95 11.59 2.83
N PRO A 512 30.92 10.66 2.95
CA PRO A 512 32.31 10.98 3.21
C PRO A 512 33.06 11.42 1.94
N ALA A 513 32.38 11.74 0.83
CA ALA A 513 33.02 12.18 -0.40
C ALA A 513 33.91 13.41 -0.19
N HIS A 514 35.05 13.42 -0.87
CA HIS A 514 36.03 14.50 -0.82
C HIS A 514 36.19 15.13 -2.20
N GLY A 515 36.32 16.45 -2.23
CA GLY A 515 36.60 17.19 -3.46
C GLY A 515 38.07 17.03 -3.88
N SER A 516 38.43 17.62 -5.02
CA SER A 516 39.81 17.61 -5.54
C SER A 516 40.86 18.21 -4.59
N SER A 517 40.43 19.06 -3.65
CA SER A 517 41.28 19.63 -2.59
C SER A 517 41.52 18.69 -1.40
N GLY A 518 40.92 17.50 -1.40
CA GLY A 518 40.97 16.55 -0.28
C GLY A 518 40.14 16.98 0.93
N LYS A 519 39.29 18.00 0.81
CA LYS A 519 38.33 18.41 1.84
C LYS A 519 37.00 17.67 1.66
N PRO A 520 36.30 17.32 2.75
CA PRO A 520 34.95 16.77 2.67
C PRO A 520 34.03 17.73 1.93
N ILE A 521 33.17 17.20 1.08
CA ILE A 521 32.23 17.98 0.27
C ILE A 521 30.98 18.33 1.09
N TYR A 522 30.44 17.34 1.79
CA TYR A 522 29.15 17.44 2.49
C TYR A 522 29.28 17.61 4.00
N ILE A 523 30.52 17.60 4.52
CA ILE A 523 30.79 17.67 5.96
C ILE A 523 31.59 18.94 6.25
N TRP A 524 31.07 19.79 7.12
CA TRP A 524 31.82 20.95 7.58
C TRP A 524 32.42 20.71 8.97
N SER A 525 33.60 21.30 9.21
CA SER A 525 34.30 21.22 10.50
C SER A 525 34.05 22.46 11.35
N GLY A 526 34.02 22.29 12.67
CA GLY A 526 33.83 23.38 13.64
C GLY A 526 32.39 23.53 14.13
N THR A 527 32.17 24.53 14.98
CA THR A 527 30.88 24.74 15.68
C THR A 527 29.97 25.74 14.98
N THR A 528 30.50 26.53 14.04
CA THR A 528 29.73 27.54 13.31
C THR A 528 29.21 26.94 12.00
N PRO A 529 27.89 26.86 11.80
CA PRO A 529 27.33 26.41 10.53
C PRO A 529 27.77 27.29 9.36
N PRO A 530 28.01 26.71 8.17
CA PRO A 530 28.30 27.49 6.97
C PRO A 530 27.09 28.34 6.58
N ALA A 531 27.35 29.53 6.01
CA ALA A 531 26.32 30.36 5.41
C ALA A 531 26.00 29.84 4.00
N VAL A 532 24.94 29.04 3.89
CA VAL A 532 24.40 28.56 2.62
C VAL A 532 23.25 29.48 2.17
N PRO A 533 23.28 30.04 0.95
CA PRO A 533 22.17 30.83 0.43
C PRO A 533 20.95 29.93 0.25
N GLN A 534 19.76 30.46 0.59
CA GLN A 534 18.50 29.77 0.32
C GLN A 534 18.02 30.12 -1.11
N PRO A 535 17.39 29.17 -1.82
CA PRO A 535 17.01 29.32 -3.22
C PRO A 535 15.91 30.37 -3.48
#